data_AF-A0A5K1CYR5-F1
#
_entry.id   AF-A0A5K1CYR5-F1
#
_cell.length_a   1.000
_cell.length_b   1.000
_cell.length_c   1.000
_cell.angle_alpha   90.00
_cell.angle_beta   90.00
_cell.angle_gamma   90.00
#
_symmetry.space_group_name_H-M   'P 1'
#
loop_
_entity.id
_entity.type
_entity.pdbx_description
1 polymer ?
#
loop_
_entity_poly.entity_id
_entity_poly.type
_entity_poly.pdbx_seq_one_letter_code
_entity_poly.pdbx_strand_id
1 'polypeptide(L)'
;RGATVVYATHIFDGLETWATHLAYIIDGEQKRLEKLSELEELNTGTTLLSVVESWLRSECKDRRKKVVKPTSQQFSSTSPFDGSPFRSSRHLAYFR
;
A
#
# COMPACT_ATOMS: atom_id res chain seq x y z
N ARG A 1 -8.97 -33.50 -13.80
CA ARG A 1 -7.66 -33.26 -13.15
C ARG A 1 -6.92 -32.23 -13.99
N GLY A 2 -6.28 -31.22 -13.37
CA GLY A 2 -5.63 -30.11 -14.09
C GLY A 2 -6.41 -28.78 -14.05
N ALA A 3 -7.22 -28.55 -13.01
CA ALA A 3 -7.84 -27.23 -12.80
C ALA A 3 -6.95 -26.37 -11.90
N THR A 4 -6.90 -25.08 -12.20
CA THR A 4 -6.28 -24.06 -11.33
C THR A 4 -7.37 -23.37 -10.54
N VAL A 5 -7.24 -23.38 -9.21
CA VAL A 5 -8.17 -22.67 -8.32
C VAL A 5 -7.49 -21.37 -7.90
N VAL A 6 -8.18 -20.24 -8.13
CA VAL A 6 -7.78 -18.94 -7.61
C VAL A 6 -8.68 -18.60 -6.44
N TYR A 7 -8.09 -18.33 -5.28
CA TYR A 7 -8.81 -18.04 -4.05
C TYR A 7 -8.45 -16.65 -3.55
N ALA A 8 -9.41 -15.72 -3.65
CA ALA A 8 -9.25 -14.35 -3.18
C ALA A 8 -10.03 -14.19 -1.86
N THR A 9 -9.29 -14.11 -0.75
CA THR A 9 -9.85 -14.02 0.60
C THR A 9 -9.02 -13.06 1.45
N HIS A 10 -9.61 -12.59 2.53
CA HIS A 10 -8.94 -11.86 3.60
C HIS A 10 -8.73 -12.73 4.87
N ILE A 11 -9.14 -14.00 4.81
CA ILE A 11 -8.98 -14.99 5.89
C ILE A 11 -7.74 -15.81 5.57
N PHE A 12 -6.73 -15.73 6.44
CA PHE A 12 -5.46 -16.43 6.24
C PHE A 12 -5.39 -17.80 6.92
N ASP A 13 -6.33 -18.10 7.82
CA ASP A 13 -6.37 -19.34 8.59
C ASP A 13 -6.69 -20.56 7.71
N GLY A 14 -5.91 -21.63 7.85
CA GLY A 14 -6.08 -22.90 7.16
C GLY A 14 -5.65 -22.93 5.70
N LEU A 15 -5.23 -21.79 5.11
CA LEU A 15 -4.75 -21.73 3.73
C LEU A 15 -3.40 -22.42 3.57
N GLU A 16 -2.55 -22.35 4.58
CA GLU A 16 -1.21 -22.95 4.62
C GLU A 16 -1.21 -24.46 4.36
N THR A 17 -2.33 -25.15 4.57
CA THR A 17 -2.44 -26.61 4.40
C THR A 17 -2.65 -27.06 2.95
N TRP A 18 -3.12 -26.18 2.07
CA TRP A 18 -3.51 -26.56 0.70
C TRP A 18 -3.09 -25.55 -0.38
N ALA A 19 -2.87 -24.29 -0.02
CA ALA A 19 -2.42 -23.29 -0.96
C ALA A 19 -0.98 -23.59 -1.41
N THR A 20 -0.70 -23.33 -2.69
CA THR A 20 0.62 -23.57 -3.28
C THR A 20 1.36 -22.26 -3.60
N HIS A 21 0.61 -21.23 -3.95
CA HIS A 21 1.10 -19.90 -4.29
C HIS A 21 0.34 -18.84 -3.50
N LEU A 22 1.03 -17.77 -3.14
CA LEU A 22 0.48 -16.59 -2.49
C LEU A 22 0.65 -15.41 -3.44
N ALA A 23 -0.44 -14.70 -3.71
CA ALA A 23 -0.42 -13.44 -4.45
C ALA A 23 -0.97 -12.33 -3.56
N TYR A 24 -0.18 -11.29 -3.33
CA TYR A 24 -0.59 -10.13 -2.55
C TYR A 24 -0.75 -8.92 -3.48
N ILE A 25 -1.96 -8.34 -3.47
CA ILE A 25 -2.36 -7.25 -4.36
C ILE A 25 -2.89 -6.11 -3.48
N ILE A 26 -2.41 -4.89 -3.72
CA ILE A 26 -2.91 -3.66 -3.09
C ILE A 26 -3.10 -2.62 -4.18
N ASP A 27 -4.21 -1.89 -4.15
CA ASP A 27 -4.43 -0.72 -5.00
C ASP A 27 -4.27 -1.02 -6.50
N GLY A 28 -4.67 -2.22 -6.91
CA GLY A 28 -4.52 -2.71 -8.29
C GLY A 28 -3.11 -3.18 -8.66
N GLU A 29 -2.13 -3.05 -7.78
CA GLU A 29 -0.76 -3.49 -8.01
C GLU A 29 -0.44 -4.81 -7.30
N GLN A 30 0.16 -5.75 -8.03
CA GLN A 30 0.72 -6.96 -7.46
C GLN A 30 2.01 -6.62 -6.72
N LYS A 31 1.97 -6.70 -5.38
CA LYS A 31 3.13 -6.43 -4.53
C LYS A 31 4.02 -7.64 -4.37
N ARG A 32 3.43 -8.85 -4.28
CA ARG A 32 4.17 -10.11 -4.15
C ARG A 32 3.48 -11.26 -4.85
N LEU A 33 4.28 -12.18 -5.39
CA LEU A 33 3.85 -13.44 -5.98
C LEU A 33 4.93 -14.46 -5.69
N GLU A 34 4.68 -15.33 -4.72
CA GLU A 34 5.67 -16.28 -4.20
C GLU A 34 5.04 -17.64 -3.97
N LYS A 35 5.85 -18.70 -4.00
CA LYS A 35 5.40 -20.03 -3.59
C LYS A 35 5.45 -20.14 -2.07
N LEU A 36 4.44 -20.77 -1.49
CA LEU A 36 4.40 -20.99 -0.04
C LEU A 36 5.57 -21.85 0.45
N SER A 37 6.09 -22.76 -0.39
CA SER A 37 7.25 -23.58 -0.06
C SER A 37 8.57 -22.82 0.01
N GLU A 38 8.66 -21.64 -0.61
CA GLU A 38 9.87 -20.80 -0.63
C GLU A 38 9.92 -19.84 0.57
N LEU A 39 8.82 -19.69 1.31
CA LEU A 39 8.78 -18.97 2.58
C LEU A 39 9.39 -19.83 3.69
N GLU A 40 10.66 -19.59 4.02
CA GLU A 40 11.34 -20.22 5.15
C GLU A 40 10.61 -19.99 6.49
N GLU A 41 9.90 -18.86 6.61
CA GLU A 41 9.13 -18.48 7.79
C GLU A 41 8.02 -19.49 8.13
N LEU A 42 7.40 -20.11 7.13
CA LEU A 42 6.34 -21.11 7.32
C LEU A 42 6.89 -22.48 7.75
N ASN A 43 8.13 -22.82 7.35
CA ASN A 43 8.80 -24.04 7.81
C ASN A 43 9.13 -24.01 9.31
N THR A 44 9.08 -22.84 9.93
CA THR A 44 9.38 -22.67 11.36
C THR A 44 8.14 -22.93 12.24
N GLY A 45 7.01 -23.36 11.66
CA GLY A 45 5.75 -23.61 12.39
C GLY A 45 4.97 -22.34 12.71
N THR A 46 5.27 -21.23 12.04
CA THR A 46 4.50 -19.99 12.17
C THR A 46 3.27 -20.03 11.26
N THR A 47 2.18 -19.40 11.70
CA THR A 47 0.96 -19.32 10.89
C THR A 47 1.15 -18.36 9.71
N LEU A 48 0.44 -18.61 8.60
CA LEU A 48 0.45 -17.72 7.43
C LEU A 48 0.07 -16.28 7.82
N LEU A 49 -0.84 -16.14 8.77
CA LEU A 49 -1.23 -14.85 9.33
C LEU A 49 -0.03 -14.09 9.92
N SER A 50 0.80 -14.75 10.73
CA SER A 50 1.96 -14.11 11.39
C SER A 50 2.98 -13.58 10.37
N VAL A 51 3.23 -14.36 9.32
CA VAL A 51 4.12 -13.98 8.21
C VAL A 51 3.59 -12.74 7.50
N VAL A 52 2.34 -12.81 7.01
CA VAL A 52 1.70 -11.72 6.29
C VAL A 52 1.60 -10.47 7.17
N GLU A 53 1.27 -10.63 8.45
CA GLU A 53 1.22 -9.53 9.41
C GLU A 53 2.58 -8.83 9.55
N SER A 54 3.67 -9.58 9.66
CA SER A 54 5.02 -9.01 9.78
C SER A 54 5.38 -8.14 8.57
N TRP A 55 4.96 -8.56 7.38
CA TRP A 55 5.16 -7.82 6.14
C TRP A 55 4.30 -6.56 6.11
N LEU A 56 3.01 -6.67 6.43
CA LEU A 56 2.09 -5.53 6.49
C LEU A 56 2.56 -4.46 7.47
N ARG A 57 3.06 -4.87 8.64
CA ARG A 57 3.62 -3.96 9.65
C ARG A 57 4.87 -3.24 9.13
N SER A 58 5.74 -3.96 8.43
CA SER A 58 6.94 -3.40 7.81
C SER A 58 6.58 -2.38 6.72
N GLU A 59 5.64 -2.71 5.83
CA GLU A 59 5.19 -1.81 4.77
C GLU A 59 4.45 -0.57 5.29
N CYS A 60 3.64 -0.71 6.35
CA CYS A 60 2.94 0.42 6.96
C CYS A 60 3.93 1.42 7.58
N LYS A 61 5.03 0.93 8.18
CA LYS A 61 6.11 1.77 8.69
C LYS A 61 6.78 2.58 7.59
N ASP A 62 6.97 1.98 6.42
CA ASP A 62 7.57 2.65 5.26
C ASP A 62 6.60 3.65 4.59
N ARG A 63 5.32 3.33 4.49
CA ARG A 63 4.29 4.27 4.01
C ARG A 63 4.19 5.51 4.91
N ARG A 64 4.18 5.34 6.24
CA ARG A 64 4.13 6.46 7.19
C ARG A 64 5.35 7.37 7.05
N LYS A 65 6.55 6.80 6.85
CA LYS A 65 7.77 7.58 6.60
C LYS A 65 7.76 8.34 5.28
N LYS A 66 7.12 7.79 4.24
CA LYS A 66 6.94 8.48 2.94
C LYS A 66 5.94 9.64 3.03
N VAL A 67 4.90 9.53 3.85
CA VAL A 67 3.94 10.63 4.08
C VAL A 67 4.52 11.76 4.94
N VAL A 68 5.49 11.45 5.81
CA VAL A 68 6.10 12.42 6.75
C VAL A 68 7.37 13.10 6.20
N LYS A 69 7.76 12.86 4.94
CA LYS A 69 8.62 13.81 4.25
C LYS A 69 7.73 14.90 3.66
N PRO A 70 7.60 16.10 4.27
CA PRO A 70 7.27 17.26 3.48
C PRO A 70 8.40 17.33 2.45
N THR A 71 8.07 17.04 1.20
CA THR A 71 8.91 17.41 0.08
C THR A 71 8.98 18.94 0.11
N SER A 72 9.93 19.46 0.88
CA SER A 72 10.56 20.76 0.64
C SER A 72 11.42 20.65 -0.62
N GLN A 73 10.80 20.28 -1.74
CA GLN A 73 11.32 20.73 -3.02
C GLN A 73 10.79 22.14 -3.17
N GLN A 74 11.71 23.07 -2.90
CA GLN A 74 11.72 24.41 -3.45
C GLN A 74 11.48 24.32 -4.97
N PHE A 75 10.23 24.26 -5.39
CA PHE A 75 9.87 24.87 -6.65
C PHE A 75 9.63 26.34 -6.35
N SER A 76 10.70 27.11 -6.48
CA SER A 76 10.59 28.51 -6.86
C SER A 76 10.02 28.56 -8.28
N SER A 77 8.77 28.17 -8.46
CA SER A 77 8.00 28.62 -9.60
C SER A 77 7.43 29.97 -9.20
N THR A 78 8.19 31.01 -9.45
CA THR A 78 7.65 32.37 -9.56
C THR A 78 6.60 32.32 -10.66
N SER A 79 5.34 32.08 -10.29
CA SER A 79 4.26 32.20 -11.25
C SER A 79 4.22 33.67 -11.71
N PRO A 80 4.23 33.97 -13.01
CA PRO A 80 4.23 35.35 -13.50
C PRO A 80 2.92 36.10 -13.23
N PHE A 81 1.97 35.46 -12.52
CA PHE A 81 0.67 36.00 -12.15
C PHE A 81 0.55 36.36 -10.66
N ASP A 82 1.60 36.18 -9.86
CA ASP A 82 1.58 36.46 -8.41
C ASP A 82 1.73 37.96 -8.07
N GLY A 83 2.05 38.80 -9.07
CA GLY A 83 2.09 40.25 -8.95
C GLY A 83 0.82 40.98 -9.40
N SER A 84 -0.29 40.25 -9.69
CA SER A 84 -1.48 40.90 -10.27
C SER A 84 -2.38 41.54 -9.19
N PRO A 85 -2.83 42.81 -9.38
CA PRO A 85 -3.77 43.46 -8.46
C PRO A 85 -5.21 42.89 -8.55
N PHE A 86 -5.45 41.89 -9.40
CA PHE A 86 -6.78 41.32 -9.67
C PHE A 86 -7.13 40.07 -8.83
N ARG A 87 -6.25 39.63 -7.91
CA ARG A 87 -6.54 38.50 -7.00
C ARG A 87 -7.13 38.90 -5.64
N SER A 88 -7.74 40.07 -5.49
CA SER A 88 -8.66 40.32 -4.37
C SER A 88 -10.04 39.71 -4.66
N SER A 89 -10.16 38.39 -4.69
CA SER A 89 -11.49 37.74 -4.69
C SER A 89 -12.01 37.63 -3.27
N ARG A 90 -12.45 38.77 -2.75
CA ARG A 90 -13.16 38.98 -1.49
C ARG A 90 -14.62 38.46 -1.54
N HIS A 91 -14.89 37.44 -2.35
CA HIS A 91 -16.24 37.07 -2.79
C HIS A 91 -16.82 35.80 -2.14
N LEU A 92 -16.08 35.13 -1.25
CA LEU A 92 -16.59 33.96 -0.51
C LEU A 92 -16.83 34.22 0.99
N ALA A 93 -16.76 35.48 1.44
CA ALA A 93 -16.95 35.83 2.85
C ALA A 93 -18.43 35.85 3.29
N TYR A 94 -19.38 35.68 2.36
CA TYR A 94 -20.81 35.92 2.61
C TYR A 94 -21.73 34.71 2.43
N PHE A 95 -21.21 33.48 2.40
CA PHE A 95 -22.06 32.29 2.47
C PHE A 95 -21.87 31.61 3.83
N ARG A 96 -22.74 31.99 4.77
CA ARG A 96 -23.08 31.26 6.00
C ARG A 96 -24.58 31.00 5.96
#